data_AF-A0A812ZGN2-F1
#
_entry.id   AF-A0A812ZGN2-F1
#
_cell.length_a   1.000
_cell.length_b   1.000
_cell.length_c   1.000
_cell.angle_alpha   90.00
_cell.angle_beta   90.00
_cell.angle_gamma   90.00
#
_symmetry.space_group_name_H-M   'P 1'
#
loop_
_entity.id
_entity.type
_entity.pdbx_description
1 polymer ?
#
loop_
_entity_poly.entity_id
_entity_poly.type
_entity_poly.pdbx_seq_one_letter_code
_entity_poly.pdbx_strand_id
1 'polypeptide(L)'
;MSSAGGQRPPANRMTLQTFKARLGGASKGFKLLKKKRDALKAKFQALLKEIVETKLAVGQSLKDGAFALAKAHYASSGDDIASTVIERAKKPTLTTKLYPDNVAGVSIPVFKMNYDSSQDSSAQTMGVGSGGAVLNATRETYVKAMECIVKLASLQTAFQTLDEEIKMTSRRVNALEYVLIPRIEELIHYITQEMDEEAREEFFRVKKVVEKKKVKMVRRLQMSGG
;
A
#
# COMPACT_ATOMS: atom_id res chain seq x y z
N MET A 1 -20.41 10.60 -24.11
CA MET A 1 -19.02 10.26 -24.49
C MET A 1 -19.01 8.80 -24.91
N SER A 2 -18.49 8.56 -26.11
CA SER A 2 -18.81 7.43 -26.98
C SER A 2 -18.55 6.03 -26.45
N SER A 3 -19.50 5.16 -26.81
CA SER A 3 -19.39 3.72 -27.02
C SER A 3 -18.00 3.30 -27.51
N ALA A 4 -17.20 2.72 -26.61
CA ALA A 4 -16.16 1.79 -26.99
C ALA A 4 -16.83 0.41 -27.09
N GLY A 5 -17.31 0.07 -28.28
CA GLY A 5 -17.77 -1.26 -28.61
C GLY A 5 -16.67 -2.26 -28.28
N GLY A 6 -16.83 -2.97 -27.16
CA GLY A 6 -16.01 -4.11 -26.81
C GLY A 6 -16.32 -5.22 -27.80
N GLN A 7 -15.58 -5.24 -28.91
CA GLN A 7 -15.70 -6.24 -29.95
C GLN A 7 -15.62 -7.62 -29.29
N ARG A 8 -16.72 -8.37 -29.35
CA ARG A 8 -16.78 -9.72 -28.77
C ARG A 8 -15.65 -10.52 -29.43
N PRO A 9 -14.74 -11.11 -28.65
CA PRO A 9 -13.61 -11.83 -29.22
C PRO A 9 -14.12 -12.98 -30.09
N PRO A 10 -13.43 -13.29 -31.20
CA PRO A 10 -13.86 -14.38 -32.08
C PRO A 10 -13.86 -15.70 -31.31
N ALA A 11 -14.91 -16.49 -31.51
CA ALA A 11 -15.05 -17.80 -30.91
C ALA A 11 -14.07 -18.77 -31.58
N ASN A 12 -12.96 -19.08 -30.91
CA ASN A 12 -11.95 -20.00 -31.41
C ASN A 12 -11.28 -20.73 -30.24
N ARG A 13 -10.79 -21.95 -30.44
CA ARG A 13 -10.11 -22.73 -29.39
C ARG A 13 -8.95 -21.96 -28.75
N MET A 14 -8.21 -21.20 -29.56
CA MET A 14 -7.07 -20.42 -29.11
C MET A 14 -7.49 -19.25 -28.20
N THR A 15 -8.61 -18.58 -28.50
CA THR A 15 -9.13 -17.50 -27.65
C THR A 15 -9.66 -18.06 -26.34
N LEU A 16 -10.38 -19.19 -26.37
CA LEU A 16 -10.84 -19.90 -25.18
C LEU A 16 -9.67 -20.28 -24.24
N GLN A 17 -8.57 -20.83 -24.78
CA GLN A 17 -7.39 -21.16 -23.99
C GLN A 17 -6.76 -19.92 -23.35
N THR A 18 -6.72 -18.80 -24.09
CA THR A 18 -6.19 -17.52 -23.60
C THR A 18 -7.04 -16.97 -22.45
N PHE A 19 -8.37 -16.99 -22.57
CA PHE A 19 -9.26 -16.54 -21.50
C PHE A 19 -9.25 -17.46 -20.28
N LYS A 20 -9.14 -18.78 -20.46
CA LYS A 20 -8.93 -19.72 -19.34
C LYS A 20 -7.61 -19.46 -18.62
N ALA A 21 -6.53 -19.18 -19.35
CA ALA A 21 -5.25 -18.80 -18.76
C ALA A 21 -5.36 -17.48 -17.98
N ARG A 22 -6.07 -16.48 -18.52
CA ARG A 22 -6.37 -15.22 -17.83
C ARG A 22 -7.19 -15.42 -16.56
N LEU A 23 -8.21 -16.29 -16.57
CA LEU A 23 -9.00 -16.62 -15.39
C LEU A 23 -8.13 -17.26 -14.30
N GLY A 24 -7.28 -18.22 -14.67
CA GLY A 24 -6.33 -18.84 -13.76
C GLY A 24 -5.33 -17.84 -13.17
N GLY A 25 -4.82 -16.91 -13.99
CA GLY A 25 -3.96 -15.81 -13.55
C GLY A 25 -4.66 -14.84 -12.61
N ALA A 26 -5.89 -14.42 -12.94
CA ALA A 26 -6.70 -13.52 -12.13
C ALA A 26 -7.06 -14.13 -10.76
N SER A 27 -7.43 -15.41 -10.72
CA SER A 27 -7.74 -16.13 -9.47
C SER A 27 -6.50 -16.26 -8.57
N LYS A 28 -5.33 -16.58 -9.14
CA LYS A 28 -4.05 -16.61 -8.39
C LYS A 28 -3.69 -15.21 -7.89
N GLY A 29 -3.82 -14.19 -8.73
CA GLY A 29 -3.57 -12.79 -8.37
C GLY A 29 -4.47 -12.32 -7.24
N PHE A 30 -5.77 -12.64 -7.29
CA PHE A 30 -6.73 -12.35 -6.23
C PHE A 30 -6.32 -12.97 -4.89
N LYS A 31 -5.96 -14.27 -4.87
CA LYS A 31 -5.51 -14.96 -3.65
C LYS A 31 -4.24 -14.32 -3.06
N LEU A 32 -3.28 -13.93 -3.91
CA LEU A 32 -2.04 -13.27 -3.49
C LEU A 32 -2.29 -11.86 -2.92
N LEU A 33 -3.09 -11.06 -3.62
CA LEU A 33 -3.44 -9.70 -3.20
C LEU A 33 -4.25 -9.72 -1.90
N LYS A 34 -5.15 -10.70 -1.72
CA LYS A 34 -5.90 -10.89 -0.48
C LYS A 34 -4.96 -11.19 0.70
N LYS A 35 -4.01 -12.11 0.54
CA LYS A 35 -2.98 -12.39 1.55
C LYS A 35 -2.11 -11.17 1.87
N LYS A 36 -1.67 -10.43 0.85
CA LYS A 36 -0.90 -9.18 1.04
C LYS A 36 -1.71 -8.16 1.85
N ARG A 37 -2.97 -7.94 1.48
CA ARG A 37 -3.86 -7.02 2.20
C ARG A 37 -4.03 -7.40 3.66
N ASP A 38 -4.25 -8.67 3.95
CA ASP A 38 -4.50 -9.13 5.32
C ASP A 38 -3.23 -8.99 6.19
N ALA A 39 -2.04 -9.26 5.63
CA ALA A 39 -0.76 -9.00 6.28
C ALA A 39 -0.51 -7.51 6.54
N LEU A 40 -0.82 -6.64 5.58
CA LEU A 40 -0.70 -5.18 5.74
C LEU A 40 -1.67 -4.68 6.81
N LYS A 41 -2.90 -5.18 6.86
CA LYS A 41 -3.89 -4.84 7.90
C LYS A 41 -3.43 -5.23 9.31
N ALA A 42 -2.82 -6.41 9.47
CA ALA A 42 -2.27 -6.83 10.76
C ALA A 42 -1.17 -5.87 11.25
N LYS A 43 -0.24 -5.49 10.36
CA LYS A 43 0.79 -4.50 10.68
C LYS A 43 0.23 -3.10 10.94
N PHE A 44 -0.79 -2.70 10.20
CA PHE A 44 -1.49 -1.43 10.39
C PHE A 44 -2.13 -1.34 11.79
N GLN A 45 -2.74 -2.43 12.27
CA GLN A 45 -3.28 -2.47 13.63
C GLN A 45 -2.19 -2.42 14.71
N ALA A 46 -1.04 -3.06 14.48
CA ALA A 46 0.09 -2.98 15.40
C ALA A 46 0.64 -1.55 15.49
N LEU A 47 0.86 -0.90 14.34
CA LEU A 47 1.30 0.50 14.28
C LEU A 47 0.29 1.45 14.93
N LEU A 48 -1.01 1.21 14.77
CA LEU A 48 -2.04 2.04 15.41
C LEU A 48 -1.92 2.02 16.94
N LYS A 49 -1.68 0.84 17.54
CA LYS A 49 -1.48 0.72 18.99
C LYS A 49 -0.22 1.48 19.43
N GLU A 50 0.89 1.28 18.71
CA GLU A 50 2.16 1.94 18.98
C GLU A 50 2.07 3.47 18.86
N ILE A 51 1.30 3.99 17.89
CA ILE A 51 1.03 5.43 17.74
C ILE A 51 0.28 5.98 18.95
N VAL A 52 -0.74 5.27 19.45
CA VAL A 52 -1.52 5.72 20.61
C VAL A 52 -0.64 5.77 21.85
N GLU A 53 0.14 4.72 22.10
CA GLU A 53 1.09 4.66 23.22
C GLU A 53 2.15 5.76 23.12
N THR A 54 2.77 5.94 21.96
CA THR A 54 3.79 6.97 21.72
C THR A 54 3.21 8.38 21.84
N LYS A 55 1.96 8.60 21.39
CA LYS A 55 1.28 9.89 21.52
C LYS A 55 1.03 10.26 22.98
N LEU A 56 0.64 9.29 23.81
CA LEU A 56 0.50 9.51 25.26
C LEU A 56 1.86 9.82 25.89
N ALA A 57 2.91 9.08 25.54
CA ALA A 57 4.26 9.32 26.02
C ALA A 57 4.79 10.72 25.64
N VAL A 58 4.56 11.16 24.39
CA VAL A 58 4.91 12.52 23.92
C VAL A 58 4.16 13.57 24.74
N GLY A 59 2.87 13.37 25.01
CA GLY A 59 2.08 14.29 25.83
C GLY A 59 2.66 14.44 27.24
N GLN A 60 3.09 13.33 27.85
CA GLN A 60 3.73 13.34 29.16
C GLN A 60 5.11 14.03 29.13
N SER A 61 5.99 13.67 28.18
CA SER A 61 7.32 14.28 28.04
C SER A 61 7.25 15.79 27.76
N LEU A 62 6.24 16.25 27.01
CA LEU A 62 6.04 17.67 26.73
C LEU A 62 5.52 18.42 27.96
N LYS A 63 4.66 17.79 28.77
CA LYS A 63 4.21 18.34 30.06
C LYS A 63 5.37 18.48 31.05
N ASP A 64 6.22 17.45 31.13
CA ASP A 64 7.42 17.46 31.96
C ASP A 64 8.41 18.54 31.48
N GLY A 65 8.58 18.67 30.16
CA GLY A 65 9.38 19.74 29.55
C GLY A 65 8.85 21.15 29.87
N ALA A 66 7.54 21.37 29.75
CA ALA A 66 6.92 22.66 30.10
C ALA A 66 7.10 23.00 31.58
N PHE A 67 7.01 22.02 32.46
CA PHE A 67 7.27 22.21 33.89
C PHE A 67 8.75 22.50 34.18
N ALA A 68 9.68 21.83 33.49
CA ALA A 68 11.11 22.12 33.59
C ALA A 68 11.44 23.55 33.13
N LEU A 69 10.81 24.01 32.04
CA LEU A 69 10.94 25.39 31.57
C LEU A 69 10.42 26.41 32.59
N ALA A 70 9.29 26.14 33.25
CA ALA A 70 8.79 26.99 34.33
C ALA A 70 9.79 27.10 35.49
N LYS A 71 10.44 25.98 35.87
CA LYS A 71 11.52 25.97 36.88
C LYS A 71 12.73 26.77 36.42
N ALA A 72 13.13 26.65 35.16
CA ALA A 72 14.26 27.40 34.60
C ALA A 72 14.00 28.91 34.63
N HIS A 73 12.79 29.35 34.26
CA HIS A 73 12.40 30.77 34.36
C HIS A 73 12.41 31.27 35.82
N TYR A 74 11.93 30.47 36.77
CA TYR A 74 11.97 30.83 38.18
C TYR A 74 13.41 30.95 38.71
N ALA A 75 14.26 29.97 38.39
CA ALA A 75 15.67 29.96 38.81
C ALA A 75 16.47 31.13 38.22
N SER A 76 16.11 31.60 37.03
CA SER A 76 16.77 32.73 36.35
C SER A 76 16.25 34.10 36.77
N SER A 77 15.37 34.19 37.79
CA SER A 77 14.91 35.45 38.42
C SER A 77 14.40 36.51 37.43
N GLY A 78 13.73 36.08 36.36
CA GLY A 78 13.14 36.99 35.36
C GLY A 78 14.08 37.47 34.25
N ASP A 79 15.31 36.97 34.17
CA ASP A 79 16.19 37.23 33.04
C ASP A 79 15.61 36.61 31.75
N ASP A 80 15.74 37.30 30.62
CA ASP A 80 15.09 36.91 29.36
C ASP A 80 15.91 35.82 28.65
N ILE A 81 15.80 34.59 29.18
CA ILE A 81 16.48 33.39 28.65
C ILE A 81 16.14 33.22 27.15
N ALA A 82 14.93 33.56 26.74
CA ALA A 82 14.45 33.36 25.38
C ALA A 82 15.24 34.17 24.35
N SER A 83 15.47 35.47 24.60
CA SER A 83 16.23 36.32 23.68
C SER A 83 17.70 35.89 23.57
N THR A 84 18.31 35.51 24.70
CA THR A 84 19.69 35.00 24.74
C THR A 84 19.84 33.69 23.94
N VAL A 85 18.87 32.78 24.04
CA VAL A 85 18.86 31.51 23.28
C VAL A 85 18.71 31.78 21.79
N ILE A 86 17.81 32.68 21.39
CA ILE A 86 17.56 33.03 19.98
C ILE A 86 18.81 33.65 19.35
N GLU A 87 19.50 34.55 20.05
CA GLU A 87 20.72 35.19 19.54
C GLU A 87 21.87 34.18 19.32
N ARG A 88 21.92 33.14 20.15
CA ARG A 88 22.96 32.09 20.06
C ARG A 88 22.61 30.96 19.09
N ALA A 89 21.35 30.84 18.65
CA ALA A 89 20.88 29.78 17.76
C ALA A 89 21.32 29.99 16.30
N LYS A 90 22.60 29.79 15.99
CA LYS A 90 23.16 29.98 14.63
C LYS A 90 23.12 28.72 13.75
N LYS A 91 23.16 27.53 14.34
CA LYS A 91 23.14 26.24 13.63
C LYS A 91 22.24 25.23 14.34
N PRO A 92 21.52 24.36 13.61
CA PRO A 92 20.65 23.36 14.22
C PRO A 92 21.49 22.26 14.87
N THR A 93 21.36 22.08 16.18
CA THR A 93 21.97 20.96 16.93
C THR A 93 21.30 19.62 16.61
N LEU A 94 20.03 19.67 16.23
CA LEU A 94 19.20 18.51 15.89
C LEU A 94 18.83 18.54 14.42
N THR A 95 19.24 17.50 13.69
CA THR A 95 18.88 17.33 12.28
C THR A 95 18.19 16.00 12.06
N THR A 96 17.19 15.99 11.20
CA THR A 96 16.41 14.79 10.90
C THR A 96 16.70 14.35 9.47
N LYS A 97 17.06 13.09 9.29
CA LYS A 97 17.28 12.48 7.96
C LYS A 97 16.18 11.46 7.67
N LEU A 98 15.78 11.41 6.40
CA LEU A 98 14.79 10.46 5.91
C LEU A 98 15.48 9.17 5.44
N TYR A 99 14.97 8.03 5.88
CA TYR A 99 15.41 6.71 5.44
C TYR A 99 14.21 5.92 4.93
N PRO A 100 14.27 5.31 3.74
CA PRO A 100 13.25 4.38 3.28
C PRO A 100 13.41 3.03 4.00
N ASP A 101 12.32 2.50 4.56
CA ASP A 101 12.24 1.17 5.14
C ASP A 101 11.18 0.33 4.39
N ASN A 102 11.47 -0.93 4.12
CA ASN A 102 10.60 -1.76 3.29
C ASN A 102 9.77 -2.74 4.13
N VAL A 103 8.46 -2.52 4.17
CA VAL A 103 7.53 -3.37 4.91
C VAL A 103 6.54 -4.02 3.95
N ALA A 104 6.63 -5.35 3.78
CA ALA A 104 5.72 -6.15 2.96
C ALA A 104 5.56 -5.63 1.51
N GLY A 105 6.64 -5.09 0.94
CA GLY A 105 6.69 -4.53 -0.41
C GLY A 105 6.11 -3.12 -0.54
N VAL A 106 6.00 -2.38 0.57
CA VAL A 106 5.72 -0.93 0.61
C VAL A 106 6.94 -0.23 1.19
N SER A 107 7.44 0.81 0.51
CA SER A 107 8.53 1.65 1.01
C SER A 107 7.94 2.73 1.91
N ILE A 108 8.35 2.71 3.16
CA ILE A 108 7.86 3.56 4.24
C ILE A 108 8.97 4.55 4.61
N PRO A 109 8.71 5.87 4.62
CA PRO A 109 9.67 6.85 5.11
C PRO A 109 9.78 6.78 6.64
N VAL A 110 11.00 6.61 7.15
CA VAL A 110 11.33 6.65 8.58
C VAL A 110 12.28 7.81 8.83
N PHE A 111 11.97 8.63 9.83
CA PHE A 111 12.86 9.73 10.24
C PHE A 111 13.86 9.23 11.29
N LYS A 112 15.15 9.51 11.06
CA LYS A 112 16.20 9.32 12.07
C LYS A 112 16.75 10.67 12.51
N MET A 113 16.74 10.87 13.83
CA MET A 113 17.34 12.03 14.48
C MET A 113 18.85 11.85 14.56
N ASN A 114 19.60 12.83 14.06
CA ASN A 114 21.03 12.94 14.25
C ASN A 114 21.30 14.09 15.22
N TYR A 115 22.01 13.77 16.29
CA TYR A 115 22.48 14.72 17.27
C TYR A 115 23.92 15.10 16.95
N ASP A 116 24.16 16.35 16.57
CA ASP A 116 25.52 16.86 16.38
C ASP A 116 25.99 17.54 17.66
N SER A 117 26.76 16.79 18.46
CA SER A 117 27.30 17.28 19.74
C SER A 117 28.36 18.38 19.57
N SER A 118 28.90 18.60 18.36
CA SER A 118 29.95 19.61 18.12
C SER A 118 29.40 21.04 18.06
N GLN A 119 28.12 21.19 17.74
CA GLN A 119 27.43 22.49 17.66
C GLN A 119 26.81 22.92 19.00
N ASP A 120 27.05 22.14 20.05
CA ASP A 120 26.39 22.31 21.36
C ASP A 120 27.20 23.14 22.36
N SER A 121 28.48 23.38 22.07
CA SER A 121 29.38 24.12 22.96
C SER A 121 28.96 25.58 23.19
N SER A 122 28.19 26.18 22.28
CA SER A 122 27.66 27.55 22.42
C SER A 122 26.53 27.66 23.45
N ALA A 123 25.82 26.56 23.70
CA ALA A 123 24.75 26.48 24.69
C ALA A 123 25.28 26.12 26.09
N GLN A 124 26.40 25.40 26.19
CA GLN A 124 27.05 25.05 27.46
C GLN A 124 27.55 26.28 28.25
N THR A 125 27.82 27.39 27.56
CA THR A 125 28.20 28.67 28.19
C THR A 125 26.99 29.53 28.58
N MET A 126 25.75 29.02 28.49
CA MET A 126 24.56 29.70 29.02
C MET A 126 24.33 29.32 30.49
N GLY A 127 24.09 30.30 31.36
CA GLY A 127 23.74 30.05 32.77
C GLY A 127 24.90 29.83 33.74
N VAL A 128 26.14 30.19 33.37
CA VAL A 128 27.33 30.11 34.24
C VAL A 128 27.19 31.01 35.50
N GLY A 129 26.42 32.10 35.41
CA GLY A 129 26.23 33.06 36.52
C GLY A 129 25.03 32.78 37.45
N SER A 130 23.98 32.11 36.99
CA SER A 130 22.82 31.69 37.79
C SER A 130 21.97 30.68 37.01
N GLY A 131 21.54 29.58 37.63
CA GLY A 131 20.54 28.67 37.06
C GLY A 131 20.98 27.71 35.95
N GLY A 132 22.27 27.65 35.57
CA GLY A 132 22.75 26.81 34.46
C GLY A 132 22.46 25.31 34.60
N ALA A 133 22.49 24.76 35.83
CA ALA A 133 22.13 23.37 36.08
C ALA A 133 20.64 23.08 35.76
N VAL A 134 19.75 24.01 36.09
CA VAL A 134 18.30 23.89 35.82
C VAL A 134 18.03 24.07 34.32
N LEU A 135 18.77 24.96 33.66
CA LEU A 135 18.68 25.17 32.21
C LEU A 135 19.14 23.93 31.43
N ASN A 136 20.24 23.30 31.83
CA ASN A 136 20.74 22.07 31.21
C ASN A 136 19.78 20.89 31.43
N ALA A 137 19.24 20.72 32.64
CA ALA A 137 18.23 19.69 32.91
C ALA A 137 16.95 19.91 32.06
N THR A 138 16.53 21.16 31.89
CA THR A 138 15.41 21.52 31.02
C THR A 138 15.72 21.15 29.57
N ARG A 139 16.91 21.50 29.08
CA ARG A 139 17.36 21.16 27.73
C ARG A 139 17.35 19.65 27.48
N GLU A 140 17.90 18.85 28.39
CA GLU A 140 17.88 17.38 28.26
C GLU A 140 16.44 16.84 28.16
N THR A 141 15.52 17.40 28.94
CA THR A 141 14.11 17.02 28.93
C THR A 141 13.47 17.35 27.56
N TYR A 142 13.77 18.52 26.99
CA TYR A 142 13.29 18.90 25.66
C TYR A 142 13.93 18.10 24.53
N VAL A 143 15.21 17.72 24.63
CA VAL A 143 15.87 16.84 23.65
C VAL A 143 15.20 15.47 23.64
N LYS A 144 14.90 14.90 24.81
CA LYS A 144 14.14 13.64 24.93
C LYS A 144 12.73 13.78 24.35
N ALA A 145 12.04 14.90 24.64
CA ALA A 145 10.72 15.16 24.06
C ALA A 145 10.76 15.28 22.52
N MET A 146 11.78 15.95 21.97
CA MET A 146 12.00 16.01 20.52
C MET A 146 12.25 14.64 19.90
N GLU A 147 13.02 13.78 20.56
CA GLU A 147 13.23 12.40 20.10
C GLU A 147 11.92 11.62 20.02
N CYS A 148 11.06 11.73 21.05
CA CYS A 148 9.73 11.12 21.06
C CYS A 148 8.83 11.70 19.95
N ILE A 149 8.89 13.00 19.67
CA ILE A 149 8.13 13.64 18.59
C ILE A 149 8.60 13.15 17.22
N VAL A 150 9.91 13.03 16.98
CA VAL A 150 10.45 12.52 15.71
C VAL A 150 10.06 11.06 15.48
N LYS A 151 10.07 10.24 16.55
CA LYS A 151 9.56 8.86 16.51
C LYS A 151 8.06 8.84 16.16
N LEU A 152 7.25 9.66 16.83
CA LEU A 152 5.82 9.77 16.54
C LEU A 152 5.55 10.21 15.09
N ALA A 153 6.28 11.21 14.60
CA ALA A 153 6.16 11.69 13.23
C ALA A 153 6.50 10.58 12.21
N SER A 154 7.54 9.79 12.48
CA SER A 154 7.88 8.62 11.65
C SER A 154 6.74 7.62 11.58
N LEU A 155 6.17 7.26 12.74
CA LEU A 155 5.04 6.33 12.80
C LEU A 155 3.79 6.89 12.09
N GLN A 156 3.52 8.18 12.23
CA GLN A 156 2.37 8.83 11.57
C GLN A 156 2.53 8.89 10.04
N THR A 157 3.70 9.28 9.54
CA THR A 157 3.95 9.28 8.09
C THR A 157 3.89 7.86 7.54
N ALA A 158 4.47 6.90 8.26
CA ALA A 158 4.37 5.48 7.89
C ALA A 158 2.94 4.97 7.84
N PHE A 159 2.13 5.37 8.81
CA PHE A 159 0.72 5.02 8.89
C PHE A 159 -0.07 5.56 7.69
N GLN A 160 0.17 6.81 7.29
CA GLN A 160 -0.51 7.40 6.14
C GLN A 160 -0.15 6.69 4.82
N THR A 161 1.15 6.43 4.58
CA THR A 161 1.58 5.70 3.39
C THR A 161 1.02 4.27 3.36
N LEU A 162 1.00 3.59 4.52
CA LEU A 162 0.46 2.25 4.62
C LEU A 162 -1.06 2.19 4.39
N ASP A 163 -1.82 3.18 4.89
CA ASP A 163 -3.27 3.29 4.68
C ASP A 163 -3.62 3.44 3.20
N GLU A 164 -2.90 4.30 2.48
CA GLU A 164 -3.08 4.51 1.05
C GLU A 164 -2.86 3.22 0.25
N GLU A 165 -1.79 2.48 0.59
CA GLU A 165 -1.47 1.18 -0.04
C GLU A 165 -2.51 0.09 0.28
N ILE A 166 -3.05 0.07 1.50
CA ILE A 166 -4.13 -0.85 1.89
C ILE A 166 -5.40 -0.53 1.10
N LYS A 167 -5.76 0.76 0.96
CA LYS A 167 -6.91 1.21 0.16
C LYS A 167 -6.73 0.86 -1.31
N MET A 168 -5.55 1.09 -1.88
CA MET A 168 -5.23 0.71 -3.27
C MET A 168 -5.32 -0.81 -3.48
N THR A 169 -4.75 -1.60 -2.57
CA THR A 169 -4.82 -3.07 -2.64
C THR A 169 -6.26 -3.56 -2.49
N SER A 170 -7.03 -2.99 -1.57
CA SER A 170 -8.45 -3.36 -1.37
C SER A 170 -9.30 -3.04 -2.61
N ARG A 171 -9.09 -1.88 -3.23
CA ARG A 171 -9.75 -1.53 -4.51
C ARG A 171 -9.40 -2.52 -5.61
N ARG A 172 -8.13 -2.93 -5.74
CA ARG A 172 -7.70 -3.94 -6.72
C ARG A 172 -8.33 -5.31 -6.46
N VAL A 173 -8.40 -5.74 -5.20
CA VAL A 173 -9.06 -7.00 -4.83
C VAL A 173 -10.54 -6.97 -5.23
N ASN A 174 -11.26 -5.89 -4.90
CA ASN A 174 -12.68 -5.74 -5.24
C ASN A 174 -12.90 -5.68 -6.76
N ALA A 175 -12.04 -4.98 -7.50
CA ALA A 175 -12.11 -4.93 -8.96
C ALA A 175 -11.90 -6.32 -9.60
N LEU A 176 -11.00 -7.13 -9.03
CA LEU A 176 -10.80 -8.50 -9.50
C LEU A 176 -12.03 -9.37 -9.19
N GLU A 177 -12.56 -9.29 -7.98
CA GLU A 177 -13.67 -10.13 -7.49
C GLU A 177 -15.00 -9.84 -8.19
N TYR A 178 -15.37 -8.56 -8.31
CA TYR A 178 -16.71 -8.17 -8.76
C TYR A 178 -16.78 -7.74 -10.23
N VAL A 179 -15.65 -7.45 -10.87
CA VAL A 179 -15.64 -6.92 -12.25
C VAL A 179 -14.87 -7.83 -13.20
N LEU A 180 -13.60 -8.12 -12.91
CA LEU A 180 -12.75 -8.82 -13.87
C LEU A 180 -13.07 -10.32 -13.96
N ILE A 181 -13.17 -11.02 -12.82
CA ILE A 181 -13.45 -12.46 -12.80
C ILE A 181 -14.82 -12.77 -13.43
N PRO A 182 -15.94 -12.12 -13.03
CA PRO A 182 -17.24 -12.38 -13.64
C PRO A 182 -17.26 -12.09 -15.14
N ARG A 183 -16.64 -10.98 -15.57
CA ARG A 183 -16.58 -10.63 -17.00
C ARG A 183 -15.79 -11.66 -17.82
N ILE A 184 -14.71 -12.22 -17.28
CA ILE A 184 -13.96 -13.28 -17.96
C ILE A 184 -14.78 -14.57 -18.01
N GLU A 185 -15.50 -14.91 -16.95
CA GLU A 185 -16.38 -16.08 -16.90
C GLU A 185 -17.52 -15.99 -17.91
N GLU A 186 -18.19 -14.84 -18.02
CA GLU A 186 -19.21 -14.57 -19.05
C GLU A 186 -18.65 -14.72 -20.47
N LEU A 187 -17.44 -14.20 -20.72
CA LEU A 187 -16.78 -14.35 -22.02
C LEU A 187 -16.42 -15.80 -22.34
N ILE A 188 -15.96 -16.57 -21.35
CA ILE A 188 -15.68 -18.01 -21.53
C ILE A 188 -16.97 -18.75 -21.84
N HIS A 189 -18.07 -18.44 -21.15
CA HIS A 189 -19.37 -19.04 -21.40
C HIS A 189 -19.84 -18.75 -22.83
N TYR A 190 -19.77 -17.49 -23.27
CA TYR A 190 -20.10 -17.08 -24.64
C TYR A 190 -19.28 -17.83 -25.70
N ILE A 191 -17.95 -17.87 -25.57
CA ILE A 191 -17.08 -18.55 -26.55
C ILE A 191 -17.38 -20.05 -26.59
N THR A 192 -17.66 -20.67 -25.45
CA THR A 192 -17.97 -22.10 -25.39
C THR A 192 -19.31 -22.39 -26.08
N GLN A 193 -20.32 -21.54 -25.85
CA GLN A 193 -21.64 -21.68 -26.48
C GLN A 193 -21.57 -21.51 -28.01
N GLU A 194 -20.86 -20.50 -28.50
CA GLU A 194 -20.67 -20.29 -29.95
C GLU A 194 -19.92 -21.47 -30.59
N MET A 195 -18.87 -21.97 -29.93
CA MET A 195 -18.13 -23.14 -30.41
C MET A 195 -18.98 -24.42 -30.46
N ASP A 196 -19.85 -24.62 -29.48
CA ASP A 196 -20.75 -25.78 -29.45
C ASP A 196 -21.81 -25.69 -30.56
N GLU A 197 -22.26 -24.48 -30.91
CA GLU A 197 -23.18 -24.26 -32.01
C GLU A 197 -22.51 -24.47 -33.38
N GLU A 198 -21.30 -23.94 -33.59
CA GLU A 198 -20.50 -24.22 -34.79
C GLU A 198 -20.23 -25.72 -34.96
N ALA A 199 -19.90 -26.42 -33.86
CA ALA A 199 -19.68 -27.86 -33.88
C ALA A 199 -20.95 -28.65 -34.22
N ARG A 200 -22.12 -28.19 -33.75
CA ARG A 200 -23.43 -28.77 -34.12
C ARG A 200 -23.70 -28.56 -35.61
N GLU A 201 -23.53 -27.36 -36.14
CA GLU A 201 -23.74 -27.08 -37.56
C GLU A 201 -22.86 -27.95 -38.45
N GLU A 202 -21.58 -28.07 -38.10
CA GLU A 202 -20.63 -28.93 -38.82
C GLU A 202 -21.03 -30.40 -38.74
N PHE A 203 -21.48 -30.88 -37.57
CA PHE A 203 -21.99 -32.25 -37.41
C PHE A 203 -23.21 -32.52 -38.30
N PHE A 204 -24.18 -31.61 -38.36
CA PHE A 204 -25.34 -31.73 -39.26
C PHE A 204 -24.94 -31.72 -40.74
N ARG A 205 -23.98 -30.89 -41.12
CA ARG A 205 -23.43 -30.82 -42.49
C ARG A 205 -22.80 -32.15 -42.89
N VAL A 206 -21.93 -32.71 -42.05
CA VAL A 206 -21.27 -34.00 -42.29
C VAL A 206 -22.31 -35.12 -42.36
N LYS A 207 -23.29 -35.15 -41.45
CA LYS A 207 -24.38 -36.15 -41.46
C LYS A 207 -25.14 -36.14 -42.79
N LYS A 208 -25.54 -34.97 -43.30
CA LYS A 208 -26.22 -34.84 -44.60
C LYS A 208 -25.34 -35.32 -45.77
N VAL A 209 -24.03 -35.06 -45.74
CA VAL A 209 -23.11 -35.53 -46.79
C VAL A 209 -22.97 -37.05 -46.77
N VAL A 210 -22.84 -37.65 -45.59
CA VAL A 210 -22.78 -39.11 -45.43
C VAL A 210 -24.08 -39.77 -45.90
N GLU A 211 -25.23 -39.18 -45.57
CA GLU A 211 -26.54 -39.66 -45.99
C GLU A 211 -26.71 -39.59 -47.52
N LYS A 212 -26.33 -38.47 -48.15
CA LYS A 212 -26.29 -38.35 -49.62
C LYS A 212 -25.33 -39.36 -50.27
N LYS A 213 -24.17 -39.62 -49.65
CA LYS A 213 -23.22 -40.64 -50.14
C LYS A 213 -23.80 -42.05 -50.03
N LYS A 214 -24.45 -42.40 -48.92
CA LYS A 214 -25.16 -43.70 -48.77
C LYS A 214 -26.23 -43.88 -49.83
N VAL A 215 -27.09 -42.87 -50.05
CA VAL A 215 -28.13 -42.92 -51.08
C VAL A 215 -27.52 -43.11 -52.48
N LYS A 216 -26.43 -42.38 -52.82
CA LYS A 216 -25.71 -42.59 -54.10
C LYS A 216 -25.11 -43.99 -54.22
N MET A 217 -24.60 -44.57 -53.13
CA MET A 217 -23.98 -45.89 -53.14
C MET A 217 -25.03 -46.99 -53.35
N VAL A 218 -26.19 -46.90 -52.67
CA VAL A 218 -27.34 -47.79 -52.88
C VAL A 218 -27.84 -47.70 -54.32
N ARG A 219 -27.96 -46.48 -54.86
CA ARG A 219 -28.40 -46.27 -56.24
C ARG A 219 -27.41 -46.81 -57.28
N ARG A 220 -26.09 -46.79 -56.99
CA ARG A 220 -25.07 -47.43 -57.84
C ARG A 220 -25.16 -48.94 -57.84
N LEU A 221 -25.36 -49.55 -56.67
CA LEU A 221 -25.50 -51.01 -56.54
C LEU A 221 -26.76 -51.53 -57.26
N GLN A 222 -27.85 -50.75 -57.25
CA GLN A 222 -29.05 -51.07 -58.01
C GLN A 222 -28.87 -50.96 -59.54
N MET A 223 -27.94 -50.11 -60.01
CA MET A 223 -27.67 -49.91 -61.44
C MET A 223 -26.60 -50.86 -62.00
N SER A 224 -25.83 -51.55 -61.15
CA SER A 224 -24.82 -52.54 -61.56
C SER A 224 -25.28 -54.00 -61.40
N GLY A 225 -26.50 -54.22 -60.90
CA GLY A 225 -27.08 -55.53 -60.62
C GLY A 225 -28.23 -55.93 -61.56
N GLY A 226 -28.43 -55.21 -62.67
CA GLY A 226 -29.35 -55.56 -63.76
C GLY A 226 -28.59 -55.57 -65.08
#